data_AF-A0A8K0DI40-F1
#
_entry.id   AF-A0A8K0DI40-F1
#
_cell.length_a   1.000
_cell.length_b   1.000
_cell.length_c   1.000
_cell.angle_alpha   90.00
_cell.angle_beta   90.00
_cell.angle_gamma   90.00
#
_symmetry.space_group_name_H-M   'P 1'
#
loop_
_entity.id
_entity.type
_entity.pdbx_description
1 polymer ?
#
loop_
_entity_poly.entity_id
_entity_poly.type
_entity_poly.pdbx_seq_one_letter_code
_entity_poly.pdbx_strand_id
1 'polypeptide(L)'
;MIRELIEDVRELTQDQKVYQQEMKEIKIENEALKKENAKIEENMKNMEARMNRLEKEYTKNNLVISGLRIETEDKGDPKIEMENFIEKNMGIKIEIKDAIKTGEKLYKIKLDNTRDKEEAIKNKNNLRNFKERIYNISAKN
;
A
#
# COMPACT_ATOMS: atom_id res chain seq x y z
N MET A 1 -68.37 -19.86 20.30
CA MET A 1 -67.39 -20.29 21.32
C MET A 1 -66.59 -21.54 20.90
N ILE A 2 -67.13 -22.78 20.93
CA ILE A 2 -66.33 -23.98 20.57
C ILE A 2 -65.93 -24.01 19.08
N ARG A 3 -66.80 -23.57 18.16
CA ARG A 3 -66.48 -23.53 16.72
C ARG A 3 -65.40 -22.50 16.38
N GLU A 4 -65.46 -21.31 16.98
CA GLU A 4 -64.45 -20.25 16.83
C GLU A 4 -63.08 -20.75 17.34
N LEU A 5 -63.04 -21.40 18.51
CA LEU A 5 -61.82 -22.02 19.03
C LEU A 5 -61.21 -23.07 18.09
N ILE A 6 -62.04 -23.81 17.34
CA ILE A 6 -61.56 -24.81 16.37
C ILE A 6 -60.97 -24.14 15.12
N GLU A 7 -61.55 -23.02 14.68
CA GLU A 7 -61.05 -22.23 13.56
C GLU A 7 -59.72 -21.55 13.93
N ASP A 8 -59.64 -20.91 15.10
CA ASP A 8 -58.41 -20.29 15.62
C ASP A 8 -57.25 -21.30 15.71
N VAL A 9 -57.51 -22.52 16.21
CA VAL A 9 -56.49 -23.57 16.31
C VAL A 9 -56.01 -24.03 14.93
N ARG A 10 -56.90 -24.05 13.92
CA ARG A 10 -56.52 -24.39 12.55
C ARG A 10 -55.64 -23.32 11.92
N GLU A 11 -56.00 -22.05 12.08
CA GLU A 11 -55.20 -20.92 11.60
C GLU A 11 -53.82 -20.90 12.26
N LEU A 12 -53.75 -21.04 13.59
CA LEU A 12 -52.47 -21.11 14.32
C LEU A 12 -51.59 -22.26 13.84
N THR A 13 -52.18 -23.43 13.54
CA THR A 13 -51.44 -24.58 13.03
C THR A 13 -50.90 -24.32 11.62
N GLN A 14 -51.64 -23.59 10.79
CA GLN A 14 -51.22 -23.22 9.45
C GLN A 14 -50.09 -22.19 9.50
N ASP A 15 -50.22 -21.16 10.33
CA ASP A 15 -49.19 -20.15 10.55
C ASP A 15 -47.90 -20.79 11.08
N GLN A 16 -48.02 -21.73 12.03
CA GLN A 16 -46.87 -22.45 12.57
C GLN A 16 -46.10 -23.22 11.50
N LYS A 17 -46.79 -23.78 10.49
CA LYS A 17 -46.13 -24.46 9.36
C LYS A 17 -45.39 -23.47 8.46
N VAL A 18 -46.00 -22.32 8.17
CA VAL A 18 -45.39 -21.25 7.38
C VAL A 18 -44.12 -20.75 8.08
N TYR A 19 -44.21 -20.42 9.38
CA TYR A 19 -43.05 -19.99 10.16
C TYR A 19 -41.93 -21.03 10.20
N GLN A 20 -42.26 -22.32 10.30
CA GLN A 20 -41.26 -23.39 10.24
C GLN A 20 -40.56 -23.47 8.89
N GLN A 21 -41.27 -23.17 7.80
CA GLN A 21 -40.69 -23.15 6.47
C GLN A 21 -39.79 -21.93 6.27
N GLU A 22 -40.26 -20.73 6.61
CA GLU A 22 -39.45 -19.50 6.56
C GLU A 22 -38.18 -19.62 7.41
N MET A 23 -38.28 -20.21 8.61
CA MET A 23 -37.11 -20.48 9.46
C MET A 23 -36.09 -21.42 8.81
N LYS A 24 -36.52 -22.39 8.00
CA LYS A 24 -35.60 -23.28 7.27
C LYS A 24 -34.92 -22.53 6.13
N GLU A 25 -35.67 -21.74 5.38
CA GLU A 25 -35.15 -20.93 4.26
C GLU A 25 -34.12 -19.92 4.77
N ILE A 26 -34.45 -19.17 5.83
CA ILE A 26 -33.53 -18.23 6.47
C ILE A 26 -32.25 -18.91 6.95
N LYS A 27 -32.33 -20.13 7.52
CA LYS A 27 -31.13 -20.88 7.94
C LYS A 27 -30.23 -21.23 6.77
N ILE A 28 -30.82 -21.69 5.66
CA ILE A 28 -30.08 -22.06 4.45
C ILE A 28 -29.39 -20.82 3.86
N GLU A 29 -30.12 -19.71 3.74
CA GLU A 29 -29.56 -18.45 3.24
C GLU A 29 -28.44 -17.93 4.14
N ASN A 30 -28.62 -17.96 5.46
CA ASN A 30 -27.61 -17.51 6.40
C ASN A 30 -26.34 -18.38 6.34
N GLU A 31 -26.47 -19.69 6.17
CA GLU A 31 -25.32 -20.58 5.95
C GLU A 31 -24.60 -20.28 4.64
N ALA A 32 -25.33 -19.99 3.56
CA ALA A 32 -24.75 -19.59 2.28
C ALA A 32 -23.99 -18.27 2.41
N LEU A 33 -24.59 -17.25 3.04
CA LEU A 33 -23.97 -15.95 3.30
C LEU A 33 -22.71 -16.08 4.15
N LYS A 34 -22.71 -16.93 5.19
CA LYS A 34 -21.51 -17.19 6.00
C LYS A 34 -20.36 -17.77 5.16
N LYS A 35 -20.66 -18.70 4.25
CA LYS A 35 -19.66 -19.28 3.34
C LYS A 35 -19.12 -18.25 2.36
N GLU A 36 -20.00 -17.41 1.80
CA GLU A 36 -19.61 -16.34 0.89
C GLU A 36 -18.73 -15.30 1.60
N ASN A 37 -19.13 -14.84 2.78
CA ASN A 37 -18.35 -13.91 3.59
C ASN A 37 -16.95 -14.44 3.91
N ALA A 38 -16.85 -15.71 4.34
CA ALA A 38 -15.55 -16.35 4.59
C ALA A 38 -14.64 -16.36 3.34
N LYS A 39 -15.22 -16.63 2.17
CA LYS A 39 -14.47 -16.61 0.89
C LYS A 39 -14.03 -15.19 0.52
N ILE A 40 -14.89 -14.19 0.73
CA ILE A 40 -14.55 -12.78 0.49
C ILE A 40 -13.42 -12.34 1.41
N GLU A 41 -13.49 -12.66 2.70
CA GLU A 41 -12.44 -12.34 3.67
C GLU A 41 -11.09 -12.95 3.28
N GLU A 42 -11.08 -14.21 2.85
CA GLU A 42 -9.86 -14.87 2.37
C GLU A 42 -9.30 -14.18 1.13
N ASN A 43 -10.15 -13.85 0.16
CA ASN A 43 -9.73 -13.14 -1.05
C ASN A 43 -9.16 -11.75 -0.73
N MET A 44 -9.77 -11.01 0.20
CA MET A 44 -9.28 -9.71 0.65
C MET A 44 -7.90 -9.83 1.28
N LYS A 45 -7.68 -10.81 2.17
CA LYS A 45 -6.36 -11.05 2.77
C LYS A 45 -5.30 -11.38 1.72
N ASN A 46 -5.65 -12.18 0.72
CA ASN A 46 -4.75 -12.52 -0.38
C ASN A 46 -4.42 -11.30 -1.26
N MET A 47 -5.41 -10.44 -1.54
CA MET A 47 -5.20 -9.20 -2.28
C MET A 47 -4.30 -8.23 -1.52
N GLU A 48 -4.55 -8.04 -0.22
CA GLU A 48 -3.73 -7.19 0.64
C GLU A 48 -2.27 -7.67 0.68
N ALA A 49 -2.06 -8.97 0.86
CA ALA A 49 -0.72 -9.57 0.82
C ALA A 49 -0.02 -9.34 -0.53
N ARG A 50 -0.75 -9.44 -1.64
CA ARG A 50 -0.22 -9.19 -2.98
C ARG A 50 0.11 -7.71 -3.20
N MET A 51 -0.77 -6.79 -2.78
CA MET A 51 -0.52 -5.35 -2.84
C MET A 51 0.73 -4.97 -2.04
N ASN A 52 0.85 -5.45 -0.81
CA ASN A 52 2.03 -5.22 0.03
C ASN A 52 3.33 -5.71 -0.62
N ARG A 53 3.30 -6.84 -1.33
CA ARG A 53 4.47 -7.34 -2.09
C ARG A 53 4.81 -6.41 -3.25
N LEU A 54 3.80 -6.00 -4.03
CA LEU A 54 3.99 -5.10 -5.16
C LEU A 54 4.51 -3.72 -4.73
N GLU A 55 4.00 -3.18 -3.62
CA GLU A 55 4.49 -1.91 -3.07
C GLU A 55 5.95 -2.01 -2.62
N LYS A 56 6.32 -3.10 -1.93
CA LYS A 56 7.72 -3.36 -1.55
C LYS A 56 8.61 -3.49 -2.77
N GLU A 57 8.16 -4.18 -3.82
CA GLU A 57 8.93 -4.30 -5.07
C GLU A 57 9.08 -2.95 -5.79
N TYR A 58 8.00 -2.18 -5.89
CA TYR A 58 8.00 -0.86 -6.52
C TYR A 58 8.88 0.15 -5.77
N THR A 59 8.98 0.03 -4.45
CA THR A 59 9.79 0.90 -3.60
C THR A 59 11.19 0.38 -3.31
N LYS A 60 11.48 -0.89 -3.64
CA LYS A 60 12.73 -1.58 -3.32
C LYS A 60 13.98 -0.80 -3.69
N ASN A 61 13.99 -0.13 -4.84
CA ASN A 61 15.14 0.63 -5.35
C ASN A 61 14.97 2.14 -5.22
N ASN A 62 14.06 2.60 -4.34
CA ASN A 62 13.88 4.01 -4.09
C ASN A 62 14.79 4.49 -2.95
N LEU A 63 15.29 5.71 -3.12
CA LEU A 63 15.98 6.48 -2.10
C LEU A 63 15.28 7.82 -1.90
N VAL A 64 15.39 8.35 -0.69
CA VAL A 64 14.98 9.71 -0.37
C VAL A 64 16.22 10.49 -0.01
N ILE A 65 16.43 11.62 -0.68
CA ILE A 65 17.53 12.55 -0.42
C ILE A 65 16.92 13.83 0.15
N SER A 66 17.38 14.20 1.33
CA SER A 66 16.96 15.40 2.05
C SER A 66 18.12 16.39 2.21
N GLY A 67 17.81 17.68 2.33
CA GLY A 67 18.78 18.75 2.57
C GLY A 67 19.31 19.44 1.31
N LEU A 68 19.00 18.89 0.13
CA LEU A 68 19.36 19.47 -1.16
C LEU A 68 18.28 20.43 -1.64
N ARG A 69 18.61 21.73 -1.74
CA ARG A 69 17.76 22.69 -2.45
C ARG A 69 18.28 22.78 -3.87
N ILE A 70 17.53 22.21 -4.81
CA ILE A 70 17.74 22.46 -6.23
C ILE A 70 16.77 23.56 -6.64
N GLU A 71 17.31 24.67 -7.13
CA GLU A 71 16.55 25.77 -7.73
C GLU A 71 16.18 25.36 -9.15
N THR A 72 15.03 24.68 -9.28
CA THR A 72 14.47 24.19 -10.54
C THR A 72 13.81 25.30 -11.38
N GLU A 73 14.16 26.57 -11.15
CA GLU A 73 13.67 27.70 -11.97
C GLU A 73 14.33 27.70 -13.35
N ASP A 74 15.50 27.07 -13.48
CA ASP A 74 16.09 26.73 -14.76
C ASP A 74 15.79 25.27 -15.15
N LYS A 75 15.65 25.07 -16.45
CA LYS A 75 15.24 23.87 -17.21
C LYS A 75 16.12 22.60 -17.02
N GLY A 76 16.65 22.35 -15.83
CA GLY A 76 17.41 21.14 -15.51
C GLY A 76 16.50 19.95 -15.25
N ASP A 77 16.86 18.78 -15.78
CA ASP A 77 16.25 17.51 -15.42
C ASP A 77 16.71 17.14 -13.99
N PRO A 78 15.82 17.05 -12.98
CA PRO A 78 16.17 16.70 -11.61
C PRO A 78 16.93 15.37 -11.51
N LYS A 79 16.77 14.48 -12.49
CA LYS A 79 17.54 13.25 -12.62
C LYS A 79 19.03 13.56 -12.78
N ILE A 80 19.38 14.35 -13.79
CA ILE A 80 20.77 14.67 -14.16
C ILE A 80 21.46 15.41 -13.02
N GLU A 81 20.77 16.36 -12.39
CA GLU A 81 21.32 17.11 -11.26
C GLU A 81 21.59 16.21 -10.06
N MET A 82 20.73 15.21 -9.82
CA MET A 82 20.94 14.28 -8.73
C MET A 82 22.05 13.26 -9.02
N GLU A 83 22.16 12.77 -10.26
CA GLU A 83 23.28 11.93 -10.70
C GLU A 83 24.61 12.66 -10.49
N ASN A 84 24.71 13.91 -10.98
CA ASN A 84 25.89 14.77 -10.80
C ASN A 84 26.18 15.06 -9.32
N PHE A 85 25.15 15.30 -8.51
CA PHE A 85 25.30 15.53 -7.08
C PHE A 85 25.91 14.30 -6.39
N ILE A 86 25.41 13.11 -6.70
CA ILE A 86 25.89 11.86 -6.11
C ILE A 86 27.32 11.56 -6.57
N GLU A 87 27.60 11.67 -7.87
CA GLU A 87 28.95 11.45 -8.39
C GLU A 87 29.97 12.39 -7.77
N LYS A 88 29.67 13.69 -7.73
CA LYS A 88 30.59 14.70 -7.20
C LYS A 88 30.83 14.59 -5.69
N ASN A 89 29.80 14.30 -4.91
CA ASN A 89 29.88 14.38 -3.44
C ASN A 89 30.05 13.03 -2.76
N MET A 90 29.66 11.94 -3.42
CA MET A 90 29.79 10.58 -2.89
C MET A 90 30.88 9.78 -3.61
N GLY A 91 31.36 10.25 -4.76
CA GLY A 91 32.40 9.58 -5.54
C GLY A 91 31.92 8.29 -6.20
N ILE A 92 30.61 8.11 -6.35
CA ILE A 92 30.00 6.94 -6.95
C ILE A 92 29.15 7.36 -8.14
N LYS A 93 29.20 6.57 -9.22
CA LYS A 93 28.33 6.78 -10.37
C LYS A 93 27.13 5.84 -10.26
N ILE A 94 25.93 6.39 -10.20
CA ILE A 94 24.69 5.62 -10.15
C ILE A 94 23.75 6.03 -11.27
N GLU A 95 22.92 5.11 -11.74
CA GLU A 95 21.91 5.39 -12.76
C GLU A 95 20.54 5.64 -12.10
N ILE A 96 20.01 6.85 -12.29
CA ILE A 96 18.71 7.24 -11.76
C ILE A 96 17.66 7.05 -12.86
N LYS A 97 16.65 6.22 -12.60
CA LYS A 97 15.50 6.06 -13.51
C LYS A 97 14.60 7.28 -13.49
N ASP A 98 14.34 7.81 -12.30
CA ASP A 98 13.39 8.89 -12.08
C ASP A 98 13.74 9.65 -10.81
N ALA A 99 13.49 10.97 -10.82
CA ALA A 99 13.76 11.86 -9.70
C ALA A 99 12.63 12.89 -9.57
N ILE A 100 11.94 12.85 -8.44
CA ILE A 100 10.77 13.70 -8.18
C ILE A 100 11.03 14.54 -6.95
N LYS A 101 10.82 15.86 -7.07
CA LYS A 101 10.78 16.78 -5.94
C LYS A 101 9.49 16.55 -5.15
N THR A 102 9.63 16.22 -3.87
CA THR A 102 8.51 15.93 -2.96
C THR A 102 8.36 16.99 -1.86
N GLY A 103 9.35 17.87 -1.71
CA GLY A 103 9.32 19.03 -0.83
C GLY A 103 10.43 20.00 -1.19
N GLU A 104 10.52 21.14 -0.50
CA GLU A 104 11.47 22.22 -0.83
C GLU A 104 12.93 21.72 -0.91
N LYS A 105 13.30 20.81 0.00
CA LYS A 105 14.63 20.20 0.08
C LYS A 105 14.58 18.66 0.09
N LEU A 106 13.54 18.07 -0.50
CA LEU A 106 13.29 16.64 -0.43
C LEU A 106 13.03 16.06 -1.83
N TYR A 107 13.85 15.07 -2.20
CA TYR A 107 13.78 14.40 -3.48
C TYR A 107 13.62 12.91 -3.26
N LYS A 108 12.70 12.31 -4.01
CA LYS A 108 12.55 10.86 -4.13
C LYS A 108 13.19 10.45 -5.44
N ILE A 109 14.17 9.56 -5.37
CA ILE A 109 14.82 9.00 -6.56
C ILE A 109 14.55 7.51 -6.66
N LYS A 110 14.35 7.05 -7.89
CA LYS A 110 14.19 5.65 -8.25
C LYS A 110 15.45 5.20 -8.98
N LEU A 111 16.09 4.16 -8.47
CA LEU A 111 17.27 3.58 -9.09
C LEU A 111 16.89 2.39 -9.97
N ASP A 112 17.75 2.08 -10.93
CA ASP A 112 17.56 0.92 -11.80
C ASP A 112 17.67 -0.39 -11.02
N ASN A 113 18.66 -0.50 -10.14
CA ASN A 113 19.03 -1.74 -9.46
C ASN A 113 19.27 -1.55 -7.94
N THR A 114 19.31 -2.67 -7.21
CA THR A 114 19.50 -2.67 -5.75
C THR A 114 20.96 -2.40 -5.35
N ARG A 115 21.92 -2.70 -6.23
CA ARG A 115 23.35 -2.48 -5.98
C ARG A 115 23.66 -0.99 -5.83
N ASP A 116 23.16 -0.16 -6.75
CA ASP A 116 23.33 1.29 -6.71
C ASP A 116 22.69 1.88 -5.46
N LYS A 117 21.55 1.32 -5.03
CA LYS A 117 20.90 1.70 -3.77
C LYS A 117 21.82 1.42 -2.57
N GLU A 118 22.40 0.23 -2.52
CA GLU A 118 23.31 -0.15 -1.44
C GLU A 118 24.59 0.68 -1.44
N GLU A 119 25.18 0.93 -2.61
CA GLU A 119 26.37 1.77 -2.76
C GLU A 119 26.08 3.21 -2.29
N ALA A 120 24.94 3.78 -2.67
CA ALA A 120 24.53 5.10 -2.19
C ALA A 120 24.31 5.12 -0.67
N ILE A 121 23.69 4.10 -0.09
CA ILE A 121 23.49 4.02 1.37
C ILE A 121 24.83 3.88 2.11
N LYS A 122 25.77 3.08 1.59
CA LYS A 122 27.10 2.89 2.18
C LYS A 122 27.91 4.20 2.17
N ASN A 123 27.82 4.96 1.08
CA ASN A 123 28.58 6.20 0.89
C ASN A 123 27.86 7.46 1.44
N LYS A 124 26.66 7.33 2.02
CA LYS A 124 25.89 8.48 2.52
C LYS A 124 26.61 9.31 3.58
N ASN A 125 27.55 8.71 4.32
CA ASN A 125 28.32 9.43 5.34
C ASN A 125 29.24 10.49 4.73
N ASN A 126 29.64 10.33 3.47
CA ASN A 126 30.42 11.33 2.73
C ASN A 126 29.64 12.64 2.56
N LEU A 127 28.29 12.57 2.59
CA LEU A 127 27.42 13.74 2.49
C LEU A 127 27.22 14.48 3.81
N ARG A 128 27.50 13.87 4.98
CA ARG A 128 27.24 14.50 6.29
C ARG A 128 28.10 15.74 6.56
N ASN A 129 29.25 15.85 5.91
CA ASN A 129 30.20 16.96 6.10
C ASN A 129 30.23 17.94 4.91
N PHE A 130 29.28 17.84 3.98
CA PHE A 130 29.24 18.72 2.82
C PHE A 130 28.56 20.06 3.15
N LYS A 131 29.31 21.16 3.09
CA LYS A 131 28.82 22.56 3.18
C LYS A 131 27.91 22.86 4.39
N GLU A 132 28.24 22.36 5.58
CA GLU A 132 27.50 22.65 6.83
C GLU A 132 26.00 22.27 6.80
N ARG A 133 25.58 21.43 5.85
CA ARG A 133 24.19 20.96 5.72
C ARG A 133 24.11 19.46 5.97
N ILE A 134 23.15 19.04 6.78
CA ILE A 134 22.88 17.63 7.05
C ILE A 134 22.07 17.06 5.88
N TYR A 135 22.73 16.32 5.00
CA TYR A 135 22.06 15.51 4.00
C TYR A 135 21.81 14.12 4.55
N ASN A 136 20.59 13.61 4.37
CA ASN A 136 20.23 12.26 4.77
C ASN A 136 19.70 11.48 3.57
N ILE A 137 20.29 10.30 3.35
CA ILE A 137 19.83 9.29 2.40
C ILE A 137 19.25 8.13 3.20
N SER A 138 17.97 7.87 2.96
CA SER A 138 17.26 6.73 3.54
C SER A 138 16.63 5.88 2.45
N ALA A 139 16.67 4.56 2.65
CA ALA A 139 15.80 3.65 1.94
C ALA A 139 14.34 4.00 2.27
N LYS A 140 13.50 4.11 1.25
CA LYS A 140 12.05 4.06 1.46
C LYS A 140 11.67 2.58 1.56
N ASN A 141 11.10 2.19 2.70
CA ASN A 141 10.49 0.89 2.91
C ASN A 141 9.04 0.89 2.40
#